data_AF-A0A925TTH5-F1
#
_entry.id   AF-A0A925TTH5-F1
#
_cell.length_a   1.000
_cell.length_b   1.000
_cell.length_c   1.000
_cell.angle_alpha   90.00
_cell.angle_beta   90.00
_cell.angle_gamma   90.00
#
_symmetry.space_group_name_H-M   'P 1'
#
loop_
_entity.id
_entity.type
_entity.pdbx_description
1 polymer ?
#
loop_
_entity_poly.entity_id
_entity_poly.type
_entity_poly.pdbx_seq_one_letter_code
_entity_poly.pdbx_strand_id
1 'polypeptide(L)'
;MSDILTATPRTPDFSGNPQTSDPASYNARYTLSQLSPNLHTFVVTLTVKNSDKKSFVDFILPAWRPGRYQIQNYAASVQEFEAFSEKQLLAFEKTDKQTWRVATDGKAEVQVRYKYYAGNPIDAGNTYCGSEEMYFNGSNLFVYTDETRNSPALLTIDYPDDWKVASQLRPLGGKSFDAETYDDLIDAP
;
A
#
# COMPACT_ATOMS: atom_id res chain seq x y z
N MET A 1 -44.68 20.21 -23.31
CA MET A 1 -43.70 21.12 -22.68
C MET A 1 -43.07 20.31 -21.57
N SER A 2 -41.84 19.87 -21.78
CA SER A 2 -41.17 18.90 -20.92
C SER A 2 -39.88 19.55 -20.41
N ASP A 3 -39.85 19.83 -19.11
CA ASP A 3 -38.71 20.46 -18.44
C ASP A 3 -37.53 19.49 -18.35
N ILE A 4 -36.41 19.86 -18.95
CA ILE A 4 -35.12 19.17 -18.79
C ILE A 4 -34.40 19.84 -17.61
N LEU A 5 -34.40 19.17 -16.46
CA LEU A 5 -33.55 19.51 -15.32
C LEU A 5 -32.09 19.29 -15.72
N THR A 6 -31.36 20.38 -15.96
CA THR A 6 -29.91 20.36 -16.13
C THR A 6 -29.27 20.25 -14.75
N ALA A 7 -28.74 19.08 -14.41
CA ALA A 7 -27.91 18.90 -13.23
C ALA A 7 -26.57 19.62 -13.47
N THR A 8 -26.33 20.69 -12.73
CA THR A 8 -25.03 21.37 -12.71
C THR A 8 -23.95 20.41 -12.18
N PRO A 9 -22.78 20.28 -12.81
CA PRO A 9 -21.71 19.44 -12.27
C PRO A 9 -21.24 19.98 -10.92
N ARG A 10 -21.23 19.13 -9.88
CA ARG A 10 -20.56 19.42 -8.61
C ARG A 10 -19.08 19.61 -8.89
N THR A 11 -18.58 20.81 -8.66
CA THR A 11 -17.14 21.06 -8.54
C THR A 11 -16.64 20.29 -7.31
N PRO A 12 -15.55 19.49 -7.41
CA PRO A 12 -14.92 18.94 -6.22
C PRO A 12 -14.46 20.12 -5.35
N ASP A 13 -14.94 20.14 -4.12
CA ASP A 13 -14.49 21.06 -3.10
C ASP A 13 -13.13 20.58 -2.57
N PHE A 14 -12.05 21.25 -3.01
CA PHE A 14 -10.69 20.98 -2.53
C PHE A 14 -10.38 21.67 -1.19
N SER A 15 -11.37 22.18 -0.45
CA SER A 15 -11.16 22.84 0.85
C SER A 15 -11.10 21.88 2.05
N GLY A 16 -10.49 20.70 1.86
CA GLY A 16 -10.19 19.77 2.95
C GLY A 16 -8.78 19.96 3.50
N ASN A 17 -8.65 20.73 4.59
CA ASN A 17 -7.58 20.80 5.62
C ASN A 17 -6.09 20.64 5.21
N PRO A 18 -5.12 21.38 5.80
CA PRO A 18 -3.71 21.15 5.53
C PRO A 18 -3.33 19.73 5.95
N GLN A 19 -3.08 18.90 4.94
CA GLN A 19 -2.67 17.51 5.11
C GLN A 19 -1.23 17.51 5.64
N THR A 20 -1.05 16.75 6.71
CA THR A 20 0.05 16.85 7.66
C THR A 20 1.39 16.61 6.98
N SER A 21 2.29 17.58 7.04
CA SER A 21 3.67 17.46 6.53
C SER A 21 4.57 16.55 7.35
N ASP A 22 4.06 15.99 8.45
CA ASP A 22 4.79 15.06 9.32
C ASP A 22 4.38 13.61 9.00
N PRO A 23 5.27 12.79 8.44
CA PRO A 23 5.03 11.36 8.22
C PRO A 23 4.49 10.63 9.45
N ALA A 24 4.93 10.98 10.66
CA ALA A 24 4.53 10.28 11.88
C ALA A 24 3.02 10.42 12.20
N SER A 25 2.36 11.42 11.63
CA SER A 25 0.92 11.65 11.80
C SER A 25 0.06 10.55 11.17
N TYR A 26 0.52 9.93 10.06
CA TYR A 26 -0.22 8.91 9.33
C TYR A 26 -0.40 7.62 10.14
N ASN A 27 -1.58 7.01 10.02
CA ASN A 27 -1.89 5.74 10.67
C ASN A 27 -1.33 4.55 9.89
N ALA A 28 -1.15 4.69 8.58
CA ALA A 28 -0.48 3.72 7.71
C ALA A 28 0.61 4.43 6.90
N ARG A 29 1.82 3.85 6.91
CA ARG A 29 2.97 4.36 6.16
C ARG A 29 3.60 3.23 5.36
N TYR A 30 3.58 3.39 4.06
CA TYR A 30 4.15 2.48 3.09
C TYR A 30 5.49 3.02 2.60
N THR A 31 6.49 2.14 2.53
CA THR A 31 7.73 2.39 1.80
C THR A 31 7.92 1.28 0.77
N LEU A 32 8.14 1.69 -0.47
CA LEU A 32 8.42 0.80 -1.58
C LEU A 32 9.82 1.09 -2.10
N SER A 33 10.69 0.09 -2.14
CA SER A 33 12.00 0.20 -2.78
C SER A 33 12.30 -1.04 -3.60
N GLN A 34 13.26 -0.96 -4.51
CA GLN A 34 13.71 -2.11 -5.27
C GLN A 34 14.95 -2.73 -4.60
N LEU A 35 14.97 -4.05 -4.44
CA LEU A 35 16.14 -4.75 -3.89
C LEU A 35 17.34 -4.64 -4.84
N SER A 36 17.10 -4.88 -6.13
CA SER A 36 18.05 -4.68 -7.23
C SER A 36 17.30 -4.77 -8.56
N PRO A 37 17.67 -3.94 -9.57
CA PRO A 37 17.11 -3.97 -10.92
C PRO A 37 17.00 -5.36 -11.56
N ASN A 38 18.02 -6.20 -11.37
CA ASN A 38 18.12 -7.50 -12.03
C ASN A 38 17.39 -8.62 -11.28
N LEU A 39 16.91 -8.36 -10.07
CA LEU A 39 16.21 -9.35 -9.25
C LEU A 39 14.70 -9.27 -9.37
N HIS A 40 14.18 -8.26 -10.07
CA HIS A 40 12.74 -8.02 -10.22
C HIS A 40 12.01 -8.14 -8.88
N THR A 41 12.59 -7.59 -7.81
CA THR A 41 12.08 -7.75 -6.45
C THR A 41 11.92 -6.40 -5.77
N PHE A 42 10.70 -6.13 -5.33
CA PHE A 42 10.41 -5.02 -4.43
C PHE A 42 10.68 -5.42 -2.98
N VAL A 43 11.06 -4.44 -2.16
CA VAL A 43 10.99 -4.49 -0.71
C VAL A 43 9.87 -3.57 -0.30
N VAL A 44 8.84 -4.13 0.35
CA VAL A 44 7.70 -3.39 0.85
C VAL A 44 7.81 -3.33 2.37
N THR A 45 7.65 -2.13 2.92
CA THR A 45 7.50 -1.91 4.35
C THR A 45 6.17 -1.22 4.61
N LEU A 46 5.38 -1.75 5.55
CA LEU A 46 4.19 -1.09 6.07
C LEU A 46 4.36 -0.89 7.57
N THR A 47 4.22 0.34 8.05
CA THR A 47 4.07 0.66 9.47
C THR A 47 2.66 1.13 9.75
N VAL A 48 2.01 0.52 10.73
CA VAL A 48 0.65 0.85 11.18
C VAL A 48 0.60 1.19 12.66
N LYS A 49 -0.28 2.10 13.04
CA LYS A 49 -0.67 2.29 14.45
C LYS A 49 -1.64 1.18 14.87
N ASN A 50 -1.41 0.60 16.04
CA ASN A 50 -2.30 -0.31 16.75
C ASN A 50 -2.91 0.46 17.92
N SER A 51 -3.83 1.37 17.59
CA SER A 51 -4.44 2.35 18.51
C SER A 51 -5.23 1.67 19.61
N ASP A 52 -5.86 0.55 19.27
CA ASP A 52 -6.64 -0.27 20.19
C ASP A 52 -5.76 -1.16 21.10
N LYS A 53 -4.43 -1.16 20.90
CA LYS A 53 -3.47 -2.02 21.60
C LYS A 53 -3.91 -3.49 21.60
N LYS A 54 -4.42 -3.96 20.46
CA LYS A 54 -4.78 -5.37 20.26
C LYS A 54 -3.56 -6.24 20.54
N SER A 55 -3.78 -7.46 21.03
CA SER A 55 -2.71 -8.45 21.24
C SER A 55 -2.17 -9.04 19.94
N PHE A 56 -2.92 -8.90 18.85
CA PHE A 56 -2.49 -9.25 17.49
C PHE A 56 -3.07 -8.27 16.47
N VAL A 57 -2.44 -8.21 15.29
CA VAL A 57 -2.92 -7.47 14.12
C VAL A 57 -2.79 -8.36 12.89
N ASP A 58 -3.85 -8.43 12.09
CA ASP A 58 -3.87 -9.17 10.84
C ASP A 58 -3.47 -8.25 9.68
N PHE A 59 -2.42 -8.64 8.95
CA PHE A 59 -1.95 -8.00 7.72
C PHE A 59 -2.43 -8.82 6.52
N ILE A 60 -3.21 -8.19 5.66
CA ILE A 60 -3.95 -8.88 4.60
C ILE A 60 -3.47 -8.36 3.25
N LEU A 61 -3.09 -9.25 2.35
CA LEU A 61 -2.92 -8.93 0.92
C LEU A 61 -4.22 -9.28 0.18
N PRO A 62 -4.79 -8.39 -0.65
CA PRO A 62 -5.97 -8.73 -1.43
C PRO A 62 -5.74 -9.98 -2.30
N ALA A 63 -6.78 -10.79 -2.47
CA ALA A 63 -6.75 -11.96 -3.35
C ALA A 63 -7.35 -11.69 -4.73
N TRP A 64 -7.77 -10.44 -5.00
CA TRP A 64 -8.40 -10.02 -6.25
C TRP A 64 -8.26 -8.51 -6.38
N ARG A 65 -8.61 -7.99 -7.57
CA ARG A 65 -8.58 -6.55 -7.87
C ARG A 65 -9.88 -6.07 -8.52
N PRO A 66 -10.33 -4.83 -8.26
CA PRO A 66 -11.45 -4.24 -8.98
C PRO A 66 -11.27 -4.33 -10.51
N GLY A 67 -12.39 -4.51 -11.22
CA GLY A 67 -12.41 -4.66 -12.68
C GLY A 67 -12.09 -6.07 -13.20
N ARG A 68 -11.62 -7.01 -12.37
CA ARG A 68 -11.40 -8.42 -12.75
C ARG A 68 -11.82 -9.38 -11.65
N TYR A 69 -13.01 -9.98 -11.79
CA TYR A 69 -13.60 -10.91 -10.81
C TYR A 69 -12.98 -12.32 -10.86
N GLN A 70 -11.67 -12.42 -10.66
CA GLN A 70 -10.97 -13.69 -10.52
C GLN A 70 -10.07 -13.66 -9.29
N ILE A 71 -10.17 -14.69 -8.45
CA ILE A 71 -9.26 -14.89 -7.34
C ILE A 71 -7.88 -15.23 -7.90
N GLN A 72 -6.87 -14.52 -7.42
CA GLN A 72 -5.47 -14.69 -7.75
C GLN A 72 -4.67 -14.97 -6.47
N ASN A 73 -3.54 -15.67 -6.61
CA ASN A 73 -2.66 -15.96 -5.48
C ASN A 73 -1.47 -15.00 -5.44
N TYR A 74 -1.73 -13.70 -5.27
CA TYR A 74 -0.67 -12.69 -5.20
C TYR A 74 0.30 -12.94 -4.02
N ALA A 75 -0.20 -13.54 -2.95
CA ALA A 75 0.59 -13.91 -1.78
C ALA A 75 1.70 -14.95 -2.07
N ALA A 76 1.65 -15.64 -3.22
CA ALA A 76 2.72 -16.53 -3.66
C ALA A 76 4.01 -15.78 -4.04
N SER A 77 3.91 -14.49 -4.41
CA SER A 77 5.07 -13.64 -4.71
C SER A 77 5.70 -13.02 -3.46
N VAL A 78 5.05 -13.11 -2.30
CA VAL A 78 5.57 -12.58 -1.03
C VAL A 78 6.62 -13.53 -0.46
N GLN A 79 7.79 -12.98 -0.15
CA GLN A 79 8.95 -13.68 0.37
C GLN A 79 9.48 -12.96 1.61
N GLU A 80 10.12 -13.70 2.52
CA GLU A 80 10.83 -13.13 3.68
C GLU A 80 9.99 -12.11 4.47
N PHE A 81 8.75 -12.50 4.81
CA PHE A 81 7.88 -11.68 5.66
C PHE A 81 8.43 -11.65 7.08
N GLU A 82 8.62 -10.45 7.60
CA GLU A 82 9.09 -10.18 8.94
C GLU A 82 8.20 -9.09 9.57
N ALA A 83 8.04 -9.15 10.89
CA ALA A 83 7.29 -8.18 11.66
C ALA A 83 8.13 -7.64 12.81
N PHE A 84 7.97 -6.36 13.12
CA PHE A 84 8.74 -5.64 14.11
C PHE A 84 7.87 -4.66 14.90
N SER A 85 8.28 -4.39 16.13
CA SER A 85 7.84 -3.21 16.91
C SER A 85 9.05 -2.70 17.68
N GLU A 86 9.30 -1.39 17.69
CA GLU A 86 10.42 -0.79 18.44
C GLU A 86 11.79 -1.47 18.12
N LYS A 87 11.98 -1.94 16.88
CA LYS A 87 13.13 -2.73 16.40
C LYS A 87 13.25 -4.16 16.96
N GLN A 88 12.30 -4.62 17.75
CA GLN A 88 12.18 -6.00 18.20
C GLN A 88 11.38 -6.83 17.19
N LEU A 89 11.86 -8.02 16.84
CA LEU A 89 11.13 -8.99 16.03
C LEU A 89 9.86 -9.47 16.74
N LEU A 90 8.76 -9.52 16.02
CA LEU A 90 7.48 -10.05 16.47
C LEU A 90 7.21 -11.41 15.84
N ALA A 91 6.58 -12.31 16.60
CA ALA A 91 6.12 -13.58 16.08
C ALA A 91 4.90 -13.36 15.16
N PHE A 92 4.77 -14.17 14.12
CA PHE A 92 3.59 -14.18 13.27
C PHE A 92 3.27 -15.59 12.80
N GLU A 93 2.02 -15.78 12.39
CA GLU A 93 1.55 -16.98 11.72
C GLU A 93 0.70 -16.61 10.49
N LYS A 94 0.58 -17.51 9.53
CA LYS A 94 -0.40 -17.38 8.45
C LYS A 94 -1.71 -18.00 8.87
N THR A 95 -2.78 -17.23 8.91
CA THR A 95 -4.14 -17.72 9.20
C THR A 95 -4.84 -18.25 7.94
N ASP A 96 -4.44 -17.73 6.77
CA ASP A 96 -4.81 -18.23 5.45
C ASP A 96 -3.67 -17.97 4.43
N LYS A 97 -3.94 -18.07 3.13
CA LYS A 97 -2.91 -17.89 2.08
C LYS A 97 -2.32 -16.47 2.05
N GLN A 98 -3.15 -15.46 2.31
CA GLN A 98 -2.88 -14.04 2.09
C GLN A 98 -2.93 -13.18 3.38
N THR A 99 -3.16 -13.82 4.53
CA THR A 99 -3.25 -13.13 5.82
C THR A 99 -2.13 -13.58 6.77
N TRP A 100 -1.39 -12.62 7.29
CA TRP A 100 -0.36 -12.79 8.32
C TRP A 100 -0.84 -12.18 9.63
N ARG A 101 -1.04 -13.00 10.65
CA ARG A 101 -1.37 -12.57 12.00
C ARG A 101 -0.09 -12.32 12.78
N VAL A 102 0.17 -11.07 13.12
CA VAL A 102 1.33 -10.67 13.92
C VAL A 102 0.91 -10.56 15.39
N ALA A 103 1.62 -11.24 16.29
CA ALA A 103 1.47 -11.06 17.72
C ALA A 103 2.17 -9.77 18.15
N THR A 104 1.41 -8.84 18.72
CA THR A 104 1.87 -7.47 18.98
C THR A 104 2.00 -7.16 20.46
N ASP A 105 1.47 -8.01 21.35
CA ASP A 105 1.50 -7.81 22.80
C ASP A 105 1.06 -6.40 23.25
N GLY A 106 0.12 -5.78 22.51
CA GLY A 106 -0.40 -4.45 22.79
C GLY A 106 0.57 -3.30 22.45
N LYS A 107 1.64 -3.56 21.69
CA LYS A 107 2.52 -2.52 21.14
C LYS A 107 1.73 -1.56 20.25
N ALA A 108 1.99 -0.26 20.42
CA ALA A 108 1.21 0.81 19.79
C ALA A 108 1.50 1.01 18.30
N GLU A 109 2.63 0.50 17.81
CA GLU A 109 3.03 0.58 16.41
C GLU A 109 3.63 -0.74 15.98
N VAL A 110 3.24 -1.20 14.79
CA VAL A 110 3.68 -2.47 14.22
C VAL A 110 4.17 -2.20 12.81
N GLN A 111 5.34 -2.74 12.48
CA GLN A 111 5.91 -2.69 11.15
C GLN A 111 6.00 -4.09 10.58
N VAL A 112 5.64 -4.25 9.31
CA VAL A 112 5.92 -5.45 8.54
C VAL A 112 6.81 -5.09 7.36
N ARG A 113 7.71 -6.01 7.02
CA ARG A 113 8.60 -5.91 5.88
C ARG A 113 8.59 -7.24 5.13
N TYR A 114 8.52 -7.18 3.81
CA TYR A 114 8.64 -8.37 2.96
C TYR A 114 9.25 -8.02 1.61
N LYS A 115 9.77 -9.05 0.96
CA LYS A 115 10.13 -9.01 -0.45
C LYS A 115 8.94 -9.43 -1.29
N TYR A 116 8.80 -8.83 -2.47
CA TYR A 116 7.77 -9.20 -3.43
C TYR A 116 8.39 -9.41 -4.81
N TYR A 117 8.28 -10.63 -5.35
CA TYR A 117 8.74 -10.93 -6.69
C TYR A 117 7.79 -10.35 -7.75
N ALA A 118 8.34 -9.46 -8.59
CA ALA A 118 7.69 -8.64 -9.59
C ALA A 118 8.39 -8.77 -10.96
N GLY A 119 8.64 -10.01 -11.38
CA GLY A 119 9.25 -10.33 -12.69
C GLY A 119 8.28 -10.96 -13.69
N ASN A 120 6.98 -10.92 -13.41
CA ASN A 120 5.97 -11.41 -14.35
C ASN A 120 5.83 -10.45 -15.54
N PRO A 121 5.34 -10.91 -16.71
CA PRO A 121 5.12 -10.04 -17.85
C PRO A 121 4.30 -8.81 -17.49
N ILE A 122 4.71 -7.65 -18.00
CA ILE A 122 4.00 -6.39 -17.80
C ILE A 122 2.64 -6.49 -18.48
N ASP A 123 1.59 -6.50 -17.68
CA ASP A 123 0.20 -6.41 -18.11
C ASP A 123 -0.60 -5.55 -17.12
N ALA A 124 -1.86 -5.29 -17.43
CA ALA A 124 -2.72 -4.44 -16.60
C ALA A 124 -3.08 -5.04 -15.21
N GLY A 125 -2.61 -6.25 -14.88
CA GLY A 125 -2.90 -6.92 -13.60
C GLY A 125 -1.68 -7.32 -12.77
N ASN A 126 -0.48 -7.29 -13.35
CA ASN A 126 0.77 -7.63 -12.67
C ASN A 126 1.47 -6.40 -12.10
N THR A 127 2.51 -6.69 -11.32
CA THR A 127 3.47 -5.71 -10.82
C THR A 127 4.84 -6.10 -11.36
N TYR A 128 5.61 -5.10 -11.75
CA TYR A 128 6.91 -5.21 -12.40
C TYR A 128 7.91 -4.20 -11.83
N CYS A 129 9.14 -4.64 -11.64
CA CYS A 129 10.26 -3.71 -11.47
C CYS A 129 11.48 -4.19 -12.25
N GLY A 130 12.13 -3.27 -12.97
CA GLY A 130 13.34 -3.53 -13.73
C GLY A 130 14.34 -2.38 -13.60
N SER A 131 15.30 -2.31 -14.52
CA SER A 131 16.31 -1.25 -14.57
C SER A 131 15.85 0.03 -15.24
N GLU A 132 14.74 -0.01 -15.98
CA GLU A 132 14.25 1.12 -16.78
C GLU A 132 12.85 1.58 -16.36
N GLU A 133 12.08 0.72 -15.70
CA GLU A 133 10.73 1.04 -15.25
C GLU A 133 10.34 0.29 -13.98
N MET A 134 9.44 0.91 -13.22
CA MET A 134 8.67 0.32 -12.13
C MET A 134 7.21 0.56 -12.43
N TYR A 135 6.42 -0.51 -12.40
CA TYR A 135 4.98 -0.46 -12.58
C TYR A 135 4.36 -1.37 -11.53
N PHE A 136 3.40 -0.88 -10.74
CA PHE A 136 2.77 -1.72 -9.75
C PHE A 136 1.28 -1.50 -9.70
N ASN A 137 0.56 -2.58 -9.41
CA ASN A 137 -0.83 -2.53 -9.01
C ASN A 137 -0.88 -2.73 -7.50
N GLY A 138 -1.33 -1.71 -6.75
CA GLY A 138 -1.28 -1.75 -5.29
C GLY A 138 -2.01 -2.95 -4.68
N SER A 139 -3.06 -3.46 -5.34
CA SER A 139 -3.86 -4.60 -4.83
C SER A 139 -3.08 -5.92 -4.75
N ASN A 140 -2.04 -6.09 -5.58
CA ASN A 140 -1.22 -7.29 -5.56
C ASN A 140 0.05 -7.13 -4.73
N LEU A 141 0.36 -5.90 -4.28
CA LEU A 141 1.64 -5.52 -3.70
C LEU A 141 1.55 -5.07 -2.24
N PHE A 142 0.55 -4.26 -1.89
CA PHE A 142 0.45 -3.63 -0.57
C PHE A 142 -0.51 -4.39 0.35
N VAL A 143 0.01 -4.90 1.47
CA VAL A 143 -0.84 -5.40 2.56
C VAL A 143 -1.56 -4.26 3.28
N TYR A 144 -2.65 -4.55 3.98
CA TYR A 144 -3.36 -3.60 4.86
C TYR A 144 -3.77 -4.25 6.17
N THR A 145 -4.26 -3.43 7.10
CA THR A 145 -4.95 -3.88 8.32
C THR A 145 -6.34 -3.27 8.35
N ASP A 146 -7.33 -3.98 8.88
CA ASP A 146 -8.71 -3.46 8.96
C ASP A 146 -8.78 -2.14 9.74
N GLU A 147 -7.94 -1.98 10.77
CA GLU A 147 -7.89 -0.77 11.59
C GLU A 147 -7.45 0.47 10.82
N THR A 148 -6.52 0.32 9.86
CA THR A 148 -5.94 1.46 9.13
C THR A 148 -6.48 1.62 7.71
N ARG A 149 -7.27 0.66 7.21
CA ARG A 149 -7.81 0.66 5.83
C ARG A 149 -8.50 1.97 5.44
N ASN A 150 -9.31 2.51 6.35
CA ASN A 150 -10.10 3.73 6.11
C ASN A 150 -9.41 5.01 6.62
N SER A 151 -8.11 4.93 6.97
CA SER A 151 -7.31 6.08 7.37
C SER A 151 -6.43 6.56 6.22
N PRO A 152 -6.02 7.84 6.22
CA PRO A 152 -5.01 8.34 5.30
C PRO A 152 -3.73 7.51 5.38
N ALA A 153 -3.16 7.25 4.19
CA ALA A 153 -1.93 6.49 4.02
C ALA A 153 -0.88 7.33 3.31
N LEU A 154 0.35 7.25 3.82
CA LEU A 154 1.53 7.83 3.18
C LEU A 154 2.24 6.74 2.38
N LEU A 155 2.49 6.96 1.10
CA LEU A 155 3.35 6.13 0.27
C LEU A 155 4.66 6.87 -0.03
N THR A 156 5.80 6.26 0.27
CA THR A 156 7.11 6.73 -0.17
C THR A 156 7.74 5.69 -1.09
N ILE A 157 8.20 6.11 -2.26
CA ILE A 157 8.76 5.21 -3.28
C ILE A 157 10.21 5.59 -3.53
N ASP A 158 11.13 4.64 -3.41
CA ASP A 158 12.53 4.84 -3.76
C ASP A 158 12.78 4.43 -5.21
N TYR A 159 12.74 5.42 -6.11
CA TYR A 159 13.04 5.30 -7.55
C TYR A 159 14.18 6.26 -7.94
N PRO A 160 14.93 6.02 -9.03
CA PRO A 160 16.02 6.92 -9.45
C PRO A 160 15.57 8.37 -9.70
N ASP A 161 16.40 9.35 -9.34
CA ASP A 161 16.01 10.78 -9.35
C ASP A 161 15.73 11.34 -10.77
N ASP A 162 16.24 10.69 -11.81
CA ASP A 162 16.04 11.05 -13.21
C ASP A 162 14.76 10.45 -13.82
N TRP A 163 14.05 9.60 -13.08
CA TRP A 163 12.81 8.98 -13.55
C TRP A 163 11.62 9.91 -13.47
N LYS A 164 10.67 9.70 -14.38
CA LYS A 164 9.35 10.35 -14.35
C LYS A 164 8.37 9.46 -13.63
N VAL A 165 7.46 10.07 -12.87
CA VAL A 165 6.37 9.38 -12.19
C VAL A 165 5.03 9.82 -12.75
N ALA A 166 4.15 8.86 -12.97
CA ALA A 166 2.75 9.08 -13.27
C ALA A 166 1.93 8.23 -12.30
N SER A 167 1.02 8.88 -11.57
CA SER A 167 0.05 8.23 -10.69
C SER A 167 -1.11 9.18 -10.43
N GLN A 168 -2.24 8.65 -9.98
CA GLN A 168 -3.40 9.44 -9.55
C GLN A 168 -3.27 9.92 -8.10
N LEU A 169 -2.30 9.40 -7.34
CA LEU A 169 -2.05 9.83 -5.96
C LEU A 169 -1.57 11.28 -5.91
N ARG A 170 -1.98 11.98 -4.85
CA ARG A 170 -1.57 13.36 -4.63
C ARG A 170 -0.10 13.40 -4.19
N PRO A 171 0.81 14.07 -4.93
CA PRO A 171 2.19 14.20 -4.49
C PRO A 171 2.30 15.17 -3.29
N LEU A 172 3.10 14.82 -2.30
CA LEU A 172 3.45 15.68 -1.16
C LEU A 172 4.81 16.40 -1.33
N GLY A 173 5.49 16.14 -2.44
CA GLY A 173 6.85 16.58 -2.71
C GLY A 173 7.88 15.45 -2.51
N GLY A 174 9.03 15.57 -3.19
CA GLY A 174 10.03 14.51 -3.21
C GLY A 174 9.44 13.22 -3.81
N LYS A 175 9.63 12.09 -3.11
CA LYS A 175 9.15 10.77 -3.54
C LYS A 175 7.96 10.25 -2.71
N SER A 176 7.19 11.17 -2.13
CA SER A 176 6.08 10.86 -1.22
C SER A 176 4.73 11.26 -1.80
N PHE A 177 3.74 10.42 -1.54
CA PHE A 177 2.38 10.51 -2.07
C PHE A 177 1.38 10.25 -0.95
N ASP A 178 0.25 10.94 -1.04
CA ASP A 178 -0.86 10.82 -0.11
C ASP A 178 -2.03 10.07 -0.75
N ALA A 179 -2.63 9.17 0.03
CA ALA A 179 -3.88 8.49 -0.28
C ALA A 179 -4.87 8.71 0.87
N GLU A 180 -6.13 9.01 0.56
CA GLU A 180 -7.17 9.23 1.58
C GLU A 180 -7.51 7.95 2.34
N THR A 181 -7.46 6.80 1.64
CA THR A 181 -7.67 5.46 2.19
C THR A 181 -6.77 4.42 1.51
N TYR A 182 -6.76 3.20 2.04
CA TYR A 182 -6.12 2.06 1.37
C TYR A 182 -6.74 1.76 0.00
N ASP A 183 -8.05 1.92 -0.17
CA ASP A 183 -8.71 1.65 -1.43
C ASP A 183 -8.26 2.67 -2.51
N ASP A 184 -8.05 3.94 -2.14
CA ASP A 184 -7.44 4.95 -3.05
C ASP A 184 -5.98 4.62 -3.37
N LEU A 185 -5.21 4.15 -2.39
CA LEU A 185 -3.81 3.73 -2.57
C LEU A 185 -3.69 2.62 -3.62
N ILE A 186 -4.58 1.63 -3.61
CA ILE A 186 -4.47 0.48 -4.52
C ILE A 186 -5.13 0.68 -5.88
N ASP A 187 -5.99 1.69 -6.03
CA ASP A 187 -6.65 2.07 -7.29
C ASP A 187 -5.83 3.09 -8.11
N ALA A 188 -4.71 3.56 -7.56
CA ALA A 188 -3.78 4.47 -8.20
C ALA A 188 -2.46 3.76 -8.59
N PRO A 189 -2.40 3.06 -9.74
CA PRO A 189 -1.16 2.48 -10.24
C PRO A 189 -0.09 3.52 -10.60
#